data_AF-A0AB33JGK2-F1
#
_entry.id   AF-A0AB33JGK2-F1
#
_cell.length_a   1.000
_cell.length_b   1.000
_cell.length_c   1.000
_cell.angle_alpha   90.00
_cell.angle_beta   90.00
_cell.angle_gamma   90.00
#
_symmetry.space_group_name_H-M   'P 1'
#
loop_
_entity.id
_entity.type
_entity.pdbx_description
1 polymer ?
#
loop_
_entity_poly.entity_id
_entity_poly.type
_entity_poly.pdbx_seq_one_letter_code
_entity_poly.pdbx_strand_id
1 'polypeptide(L)' 'MKFNSEENARTCLSHISYFRLKYYWTDMLDDETEHDFLPTALFDDVLARYNFDRNLRLVLFDAIEIIEVALRAKIINHLS' A
#
# COMPACT_ATOMS: atom_id res chain seq x y z
N MET A 1 0.61 -2.60 -19.06
CA MET A 1 0.20 -1.47 -18.19
C MET A 1 0.39 -0.17 -18.95
N LYS A 2 -0.55 0.76 -18.85
CA LYS A 2 -0.47 2.09 -19.48
C LYS A 2 0.05 3.12 -18.46
N PHE A 3 0.84 4.07 -18.97
CA PHE A 3 1.42 5.16 -18.20
C PHE A 3 0.95 6.49 -18.78
N ASN A 4 0.38 7.36 -17.94
CA ASN A 4 -0.01 8.71 -18.36
C ASN A 4 1.21 9.63 -18.51
N SER A 5 2.24 9.44 -17.67
CA SER A 5 3.54 10.11 -17.78
C SER A 5 4.66 9.15 -17.37
N GLU A 6 5.55 8.83 -18.32
CA GLU A 6 6.68 7.95 -18.07
C GLU A 6 7.71 8.56 -17.10
N GLU A 7 7.87 9.89 -17.12
CA GLU A 7 8.78 10.60 -16.22
C GLU A 7 8.33 10.49 -14.76
N ASN A 8 7.02 10.65 -14.52
CA ASN A 8 6.43 10.48 -13.21
C ASN A 8 6.55 9.03 -12.74
N ALA A 9 6.36 8.06 -13.64
CA ALA A 9 6.51 6.65 -13.34
C ALA A 9 7.95 6.31 -12.92
N ARG A 10 8.96 6.82 -13.63
CA ARG A 10 10.37 6.65 -13.28
C ARG A 10 10.69 7.26 -11.91
N THR A 11 10.22 8.48 -11.66
CA THR A 11 10.41 9.17 -10.37
C THR A 11 9.69 8.46 -9.21
N CYS A 12 8.52 7.88 -9.46
CA CYS A 12 7.86 7.03 -8.46
C CYS A 12 8.66 5.76 -8.19
N LEU A 13 9.11 5.06 -9.22
CA LEU A 13 9.86 3.82 -9.09
C LEU A 13 11.25 4.00 -8.48
N SER A 14 11.82 5.22 -8.54
CA SER A 14 13.06 5.54 -7.80
C SER A 14 12.84 5.69 -6.30
N HIS A 15 11.62 6.02 -5.86
CA HIS A 15 11.28 6.18 -4.44
C HIS A 15 10.55 4.96 -3.85
N ILE A 16 9.78 4.25 -4.67
CA ILE A 16 8.97 3.09 -4.28
C ILE A 16 9.42 1.90 -5.11
N SER A 17 9.94 0.88 -4.43
CA SER A 17 10.39 -0.34 -5.09
C SER A 17 9.28 -0.99 -5.93
N TYR A 18 9.63 -1.40 -7.15
CA TYR A 18 8.77 -2.20 -8.02
C TYR A 18 8.13 -3.39 -7.28
N PHE A 19 8.89 -4.12 -6.46
CA PHE A 19 8.38 -5.26 -5.70
C PHE A 19 7.32 -4.88 -4.67
N ARG A 20 7.37 -3.66 -4.13
CA ARG A 20 6.33 -3.17 -3.23
C ARG A 20 5.06 -2.86 -4.00
N LEU A 21 5.16 -2.24 -5.17
CA LEU A 21 4.01 -1.95 -6.02
C LEU A 21 3.39 -3.21 -6.63
N LYS A 22 4.17 -4.30 -6.78
CA LYS A 22 3.69 -5.59 -7.29
C LYS A 22 2.42 -6.08 -6.62
N TYR A 23 2.33 -5.95 -5.30
CA TYR A 23 1.17 -6.42 -4.54
C TYR A 23 -0.12 -5.64 -4.87
N TYR A 24 -0.01 -4.45 -5.45
CA TYR A 24 -1.15 -3.57 -5.73
C TYR A 24 -1.64 -3.63 -7.19
N TRP A 25 -1.01 -4.44 -8.03
CA TRP A 25 -1.46 -4.65 -9.41
C TRP A 25 -1.68 -6.12 -9.77
N THR A 26 -1.58 -7.03 -8.80
CA THR A 26 -1.74 -8.48 -9.04
C THR A 26 -3.10 -8.80 -9.66
N ASP A 27 -4.16 -8.11 -9.24
CA ASP A 27 -5.52 -8.21 -9.79
C ASP A 27 -5.69 -7.55 -11.17
N MET A 28 -4.64 -6.90 -11.68
CA MET A 28 -4.63 -6.20 -12.96
C MET A 28 -3.86 -6.99 -14.04
N LEU A 29 -3.41 -8.20 -13.72
CA LEU A 29 -2.82 -9.14 -14.66
C LEU A 29 -3.93 -9.93 -15.37
N ASP A 30 -3.68 -10.29 -16.61
CA ASP A 30 -4.54 -11.17 -17.39
C ASP A 30 -4.19 -12.64 -17.04
N ASP A 31 -5.19 -13.39 -16.61
CA ASP A 31 -5.05 -14.80 -16.23
C ASP A 31 -4.90 -15.72 -17.45
N GLU A 32 -5.34 -15.28 -18.64
CA GLU A 32 -5.32 -16.08 -19.87
C GLU A 32 -4.02 -15.88 -20.67
N THR A 33 -3.38 -14.72 -20.53
CA THR A 33 -2.11 -14.39 -21.19
C THR A 33 -1.01 -14.31 -20.15
N GLU A 34 -0.27 -15.41 -19.96
CA GLU A 34 0.78 -15.59 -18.95
C GLU A 34 1.54 -14.29 -18.55
N HIS A 35 1.05 -13.59 -17.52
CA HIS A 35 1.65 -12.40 -16.91
C HIS A 35 1.58 -11.07 -17.68
N ASP A 36 0.75 -10.96 -18.72
CA ASP A 36 0.46 -9.67 -19.32
C ASP A 36 -0.50 -8.85 -18.45
N PHE A 37 -0.45 -7.52 -18.60
CA PHE A 37 -1.35 -6.62 -17.90
C PHE A 37 -2.63 -6.39 -18.72
N LEU A 38 -3.77 -6.34 -18.04
CA LEU A 38 -5.04 -5.98 -18.69
C LEU A 38 -4.93 -4.64 -19.44
N PRO A 39 -5.63 -4.45 -20.57
CA PRO A 39 -5.60 -3.21 -21.35
C PRO A 39 -6.08 -1.97 -20.59
N THR A 40 -6.83 -2.18 -19.52
CA THR A 40 -7.35 -1.18 -18.58
C THR A 40 -6.38 -0.86 -17.45
N ALA A 41 -5.29 -1.62 -17.29
CA ALA A 41 -4.37 -1.46 -16.18
C ALA A 41 -3.54 -0.17 -16.33
N LEU A 42 -3.83 0.83 -15.48
CA LEU A 42 -3.10 2.09 -15.39
C LEU A 42 -2.15 2.10 -14.20
N PHE A 43 -0.94 2.63 -14.39
CA PHE A 43 0.03 2.77 -13.29
C PHE A 43 -0.45 3.70 -12.18
N ASP A 44 -1.20 4.75 -12.55
CA ASP A 44 -1.75 5.70 -11.59
C ASP A 44 -2.74 5.05 -10.61
N ASP A 45 -3.48 4.03 -11.06
CA ASP A 45 -4.39 3.26 -10.21
C ASP A 45 -3.63 2.44 -9.16
N VAL A 46 -2.47 1.89 -9.53
CA VAL A 46 -1.58 1.17 -8.61
C VAL A 46 -1.04 2.13 -7.55
N LEU A 47 -0.61 3.32 -7.97
CA LEU A 47 -0.16 4.37 -7.05
C LEU A 47 -1.29 4.80 -6.10
N ALA A 48 -2.52 4.95 -6.61
CA ALA A 48 -3.68 5.28 -5.79
C ALA A 48 -3.95 4.19 -4.74
N ARG A 49 -3.93 2.91 -5.13
CA ARG A 49 -4.05 1.76 -4.22
C ARG A 49 -2.95 1.76 -3.14
N TYR A 50 -1.70 1.97 -3.55
CA TYR A 50 -0.56 2.06 -2.61
C TYR A 50 -0.71 3.20 -1.60
N ASN A 51 -1.09 4.40 -2.08
CA ASN A 51 -1.28 5.56 -1.23
C ASN A 51 -2.44 5.39 -0.26
N PHE A 52 -3.53 4.74 -0.69
CA PHE A 52 -4.64 4.39 0.17
C PHE A 52 -4.21 3.49 1.33
N ASP A 53 -3.52 2.38 1.05
CA ASP A 53 -3.02 1.48 2.09
C ASP A 53 -2.05 2.19 3.05
N ARG A 54 -1.14 3.01 2.52
CA ARG A 54 -0.23 3.83 3.32
C ARG A 54 -0.99 4.73 4.29
N ASN A 55 -2.04 5.41 3.81
CA ASN A 55 -2.84 6.31 4.64
C ASN A 55 -3.68 5.55 5.67
N LEU A 56 -4.27 4.41 5.27
CA LEU A 56 -4.99 3.53 6.19
C LEU A 56 -4.08 3.05 7.33
N ARG A 57 -2.85 2.65 7.00
CA ARG A 57 -1.87 2.20 8.00
C ARG A 57 -1.50 3.30 8.99
N LEU A 58 -1.41 4.55 8.55
CA LEU A 58 -1.15 5.69 9.45
C LEU A 58 -2.29 5.87 10.46
N VAL A 59 -3.54 5.82 10.01
CA VAL A 59 -4.71 5.90 10.91
C VAL A 59 -4.76 4.70 11.86
N LEU A 60 -4.42 3.51 11.37
CA LEU A 60 -4.41 2.31 12.19
C LEU A 60 -3.34 2.38 13.29
N PHE A 61 -2.15 2.89 12.98
CA PHE A 61 -1.09 3.04 13.98
C PHE A 61 -1.48 4.04 15.08
N ASP A 62 -2.13 5.14 14.73
CA ASP A 62 -2.67 6.11 15.69
C ASP A 62 -3.68 5.44 16.65
N ALA A 63 -4.59 4.63 16.12
CA ALA A 63 -5.54 3.88 16.94
C ALA A 63 -4.85 2.80 17.82
N ILE A 64 -3.84 2.11 17.30
CA ILE A 64 -3.07 1.10 18.04
C ILE A 64 -2.30 1.75 19.20
N GLU A 65 -1.74 2.94 19.01
CA GLU A 65 -1.04 3.69 20.06
C GLU A 65 -1.95 3.92 21.28
N ILE A 66 -3.19 4.36 21.05
CA ILE A 66 -4.17 4.58 22.13
C ILE A 66 -4.44 3.27 22.90
N ILE A 67 -4.62 2.16 22.18
CA ILE A 67 -4.87 0.85 22.78
C ILE A 67 -3.66 0.38 23.60
N GLU A 68 -2.45 0.58 23.08
CA GLU A 68 -1.19 0.21 23.74
C GLU A 68 -1.04 0.93 25.08
N VAL A 69 -1.21 2.26 25.10
CA VAL A 69 -1.12 3.07 26.31
C VAL A 69 -2.15 2.65 27.36
N ALA A 70 -3.40 2.44 26.93
CA ALA A 70 -4.48 2.01 27.82
C ALA A 70 -4.21 0.61 28.42
N LEU A 71 -3.72 -0.32 27.60
CA LEU A 71 -3.36 -1.66 28.04
C LEU A 71 -2.22 -1.62 29.05
N ARG A 72 -1.15 -0.87 28.75
CA ARG A 72 0.01 -0.72 29.65
C ARG A 72 -0.40 -0.16 31.02
N ALA A 73 -1.25 0.86 31.04
CA ALA A 73 -1.77 1.43 32.28
C ALA A 73 -2.57 0.41 33.11
N LYS A 74 -3.43 -0.39 32.46
CA LYS A 74 -4.20 -1.44 33.15
C LYS A 74 -3.31 -2.53 33.75
N ILE A 75 -2.27 -2.95 33.03
CA ILE A 75 -1.33 -3.97 33.53
C ILE A 75 -0.61 -3.47 34.78
N ILE A 76 -0.08 -2.24 34.76
CA ILE A 76 0.64 -1.65 35.91
C ILE A 76 -0.27 -1.53 37.13
N ASN A 77 -1.51 -1.06 36.94
CA ASN A 77 -2.47 -0.89 38.03
C ASN A 77 -2.96 -2.20 38.64
N HIS A 78 -2.97 -3.29 37.87
CA HIS A 78 -3.39 -4.59 38.40
C HIS A 78 -2.24 -5.34 39.12
N LEU A 79 -1.00 -5.10 38.70
CA LEU A 79 0.19 -5.76 39.25
C LEU A 79 0.85 -4.97 40.39
N SER A 80 0.42 -3.73 40.65
CA SER A 80 0.79 -2.97 41.86
C SER A 80 -0.18 -3.28 43.00
#